data_AF-A0A6M3JY37-F1
#
_entry.id   AF-A0A6M3JY37-F1
#
_cell.length_a   1.000
_cell.length_b   1.000
_cell.length_c   1.000
_cell.angle_alpha   90.00
_cell.angle_beta   90.00
_cell.angle_gamma   90.00
#
_symmetry.space_group_name_H-M   'P 1'
#
loop_
_entity.id
_entity.type
_entity.pdbx_description
1 polymer ?
#
loop_
_entity_poly.entity_id
_entity_poly.type
_entity_poly.pdbx_seq_one_letter_code
_entity_poly.pdbx_strand_id
1 'polypeptide(L)'
;MIKRFDIGSIRFMFSVASVIKVVGVNSYVGDDQHILMWDFDDVKLSKMKYALRIVQNRYFLSDIHILNTGRKDSYHAYCFTTVNWRRAVEILAATQYVDMKYLKWCLFRGRLTLRTGEKAGRLSHKIATLEGLALPDATVDDLKSWVIYETMGGKEWLIRQMRRWLSWLTRWIFPLRKLPLIRNGRKL
;
A
#
# COMPACT_ATOMS: atom_id res chain seq x y z
N MET A 1 7.18 -19.34 -6.05
CA MET A 1 7.66 -20.11 -7.23
C MET A 1 7.03 -19.52 -8.48
N ILE A 2 7.80 -19.24 -9.53
CA ILE A 2 7.26 -18.84 -10.83
C ILE A 2 7.68 -19.92 -11.84
N LYS A 3 6.72 -20.57 -12.49
CA LYS A 3 6.95 -21.46 -13.63
C LYS A 3 6.47 -20.77 -14.89
N ARG A 4 7.30 -20.79 -15.93
CA ARG A 4 7.00 -20.22 -17.25
C ARG A 4 7.16 -21.33 -18.27
N PHE A 5 6.24 -21.41 -19.21
CA PHE A 5 6.39 -22.27 -20.38
C PHE A 5 5.64 -21.63 -21.55
N ASP A 6 6.12 -21.92 -22.75
CA ASP A 6 5.61 -21.36 -23.99
C ASP A 6 4.94 -22.51 -24.79
N ILE A 7 3.77 -22.26 -25.39
CA ILE A 7 3.12 -23.16 -26.36
C ILE A 7 2.95 -22.36 -27.65
N GLY A 8 3.80 -22.65 -28.65
CA GLY A 8 3.88 -21.86 -29.88
C GLY A 8 4.25 -20.41 -29.58
N SER A 9 3.40 -19.46 -29.98
CA SER A 9 3.58 -18.02 -29.73
C SER A 9 2.93 -17.53 -28.43
N ILE A 10 2.30 -18.42 -27.66
CA ILE A 10 1.59 -18.07 -26.43
C ILE A 10 2.47 -18.39 -25.22
N ARG A 11 2.69 -17.39 -24.37
CA ARG A 11 3.45 -17.51 -23.12
C ARG A 11 2.52 -17.68 -21.92
N PHE A 12 2.67 -18.78 -21.20
CA PHE A 12 1.99 -19.03 -19.94
C PHE A 12 2.91 -18.75 -18.75
N MET A 13 2.37 -18.10 -17.72
CA MET A 13 3.08 -17.83 -16.48
C MET A 13 2.22 -18.27 -15.29
N PHE A 14 2.74 -19.22 -14.51
CA PHE A 14 2.16 -19.66 -13.26
C PHE A 14 3.00 -19.13 -12.10
N SER A 15 2.37 -18.42 -11.16
CA SER A 15 3.04 -17.92 -9.96
C SER A 15 2.32 -18.37 -8.70
N VAL A 16 3.06 -18.98 -7.77
CA VAL A 16 2.63 -19.22 -6.40
C VAL A 16 3.39 -18.28 -5.48
N ALA A 17 2.67 -17.43 -4.78
CA ALA A 17 3.20 -16.45 -3.84
C ALA A 17 2.33 -16.41 -2.58
N SER A 18 2.94 -16.10 -1.44
CA SER A 18 2.19 -15.78 -0.22
C SER A 18 1.47 -14.45 -0.41
N VAL A 19 0.16 -14.44 -0.21
CA VAL A 19 -0.66 -13.24 -0.27
C VAL A 19 -1.10 -12.80 1.13
N ILE A 20 -1.32 -11.50 1.27
CA ILE A 20 -1.94 -10.90 2.44
C ILE A 20 -3.17 -10.11 1.99
N LYS A 21 -4.24 -10.16 2.79
CA LYS A 21 -5.40 -9.30 2.59
C LYS A 21 -5.13 -7.92 3.18
N VAL A 22 -5.39 -6.89 2.40
CA VAL A 22 -5.21 -5.49 2.79
C VAL A 22 -6.47 -4.71 2.47
N VAL A 23 -6.75 -3.71 3.30
CA VAL A 23 -7.82 -2.74 3.05
C VAL A 23 -7.22 -1.59 2.26
N GLY A 24 -7.92 -1.18 1.21
CA GLY A 24 -7.63 0.03 0.46
C GLY A 24 -8.89 0.82 0.16
N VAL A 25 -8.66 2.03 -0.32
CA VAL A 25 -9.68 2.99 -0.70
C VAL A 25 -9.54 3.30 -2.18
N ASN A 26 -10.65 3.30 -2.90
CA ASN A 26 -10.68 3.59 -4.34
C ASN A 26 -10.91 5.09 -4.58
N SER A 27 -10.41 5.57 -5.71
CA SER A 27 -10.59 6.96 -6.16
C SER A 27 -11.97 7.31 -6.70
N TYR A 28 -12.79 6.30 -7.03
CA TYR A 28 -14.03 6.51 -7.79
C TYR A 28 -15.09 7.20 -6.94
N VAL A 29 -15.61 8.33 -7.43
CA VAL A 29 -16.62 9.15 -6.74
C VAL A 29 -17.99 9.16 -7.44
N GLY A 30 -18.11 8.52 -8.61
CA GLY A 30 -19.33 8.50 -9.43
C GLY A 30 -19.06 9.02 -10.85
N ASP A 31 -19.92 8.69 -11.82
CA ASP A 31 -19.92 9.28 -13.18
C ASP A 31 -18.55 9.35 -13.88
N ASP A 32 -17.79 8.25 -13.84
CA ASP A 32 -16.41 8.17 -14.37
C ASP A 32 -15.41 9.16 -13.74
N GLN A 33 -15.74 9.80 -12.62
CA GLN A 33 -14.88 10.74 -11.90
C GLN A 33 -14.03 10.05 -10.84
N HIS A 34 -12.79 10.52 -10.74
CA HIS A 34 -11.76 9.97 -9.86
C HIS A 34 -11.01 11.06 -9.12
N ILE A 35 -10.86 10.90 -7.80
CA ILE A 35 -9.87 11.62 -6.99
C ILE A 35 -8.47 11.13 -7.36
N LEU A 36 -7.54 12.04 -7.59
CA LEU A 36 -6.18 11.68 -7.93
C LEU A 36 -5.43 11.12 -6.72
N MET A 37 -4.76 9.98 -6.95
CA MET A 37 -4.00 9.24 -5.95
C MET A 37 -2.67 8.80 -6.55
N TRP A 38 -1.60 8.89 -5.78
CA TRP A 38 -0.28 8.40 -6.19
C TRP A 38 0.31 7.51 -5.10
N ASP A 39 1.02 6.46 -5.53
CA ASP A 39 1.88 5.63 -4.68
C ASP A 39 3.33 5.77 -5.14
N PHE A 40 4.22 6.00 -4.18
CA PHE A 40 5.66 6.11 -4.37
C PHE A 40 6.36 5.11 -3.43
N ASP A 41 7.29 4.32 -3.96
CA ASP A 41 8.11 3.39 -3.17
C ASP A 41 9.59 3.63 -3.48
N ASP A 42 10.41 3.71 -2.42
CA ASP A 42 11.86 3.93 -2.48
C ASP A 42 12.29 5.24 -3.21
N VAL A 43 11.54 6.34 -3.02
CA VAL A 43 11.80 7.67 -3.62
C VAL A 43 12.04 8.71 -2.52
N LYS A 44 13.11 9.50 -2.58
CA LYS A 44 13.33 10.59 -1.62
C LYS A 44 12.20 11.63 -1.66
N LEU A 45 11.75 12.08 -0.48
CA LEU A 45 10.67 13.07 -0.33
C LEU A 45 10.82 14.30 -1.23
N SER A 46 12.03 14.87 -1.33
CA SER A 46 12.29 16.06 -2.14
C SER A 46 12.05 15.84 -3.63
N LYS A 47 12.47 14.69 -4.17
CA LYS A 47 12.24 14.33 -5.59
C LYS A 47 10.76 14.11 -5.88
N MET A 48 10.06 13.41 -4.99
CA MET A 48 8.63 13.19 -5.11
C MET A 48 7.86 14.53 -5.03
N LYS A 49 8.18 15.43 -4.09
CA LYS A 49 7.56 16.77 -4.01
C LYS A 49 7.76 17.57 -5.31
N TYR A 50 8.96 17.52 -5.87
CA TYR A 50 9.27 18.20 -7.13
C TYR A 50 8.46 17.62 -8.31
N ALA A 51 8.39 16.28 -8.44
CA ALA A 51 7.60 15.63 -9.48
C ALA A 51 6.11 15.94 -9.37
N LEU A 52 5.55 15.90 -8.14
CA LEU A 52 4.16 16.28 -7.88
C LEU A 52 3.90 17.75 -8.21
N ARG A 53 4.83 18.65 -7.87
CA ARG A 53 4.70 20.08 -8.20
C ARG A 53 4.64 20.35 -9.70
N ILE A 54 5.43 19.63 -10.51
CA ILE A 54 5.39 19.75 -11.97
C ILE A 54 3.99 19.43 -12.51
N VAL A 55 3.41 18.29 -12.11
CA VAL A 55 2.07 17.92 -12.58
C VAL A 55 0.98 18.80 -11.98
N GLN A 56 1.11 19.20 -10.72
CA GLN A 56 0.18 20.13 -10.07
C GLN A 56 0.05 21.43 -10.87
N ASN A 57 1.19 22.03 -11.25
CA ASN A 57 1.21 23.25 -12.03
C ASN A 57 0.72 23.04 -13.46
N ARG A 58 1.14 21.94 -14.11
CA ARG A 58 0.76 21.63 -15.50
C ARG A 58 -0.73 21.39 -15.68
N TYR A 59 -1.37 20.79 -14.68
CA TYR A 59 -2.76 20.36 -14.73
C TYR A 59 -3.70 21.23 -13.87
N PHE A 60 -3.20 22.33 -13.29
CA PHE A 60 -3.94 23.22 -12.39
C PHE A 60 -4.67 22.47 -11.28
N LEU A 61 -3.97 21.56 -10.62
CA LEU A 61 -4.54 20.73 -9.57
C LEU A 61 -4.66 21.51 -8.25
N SER A 62 -5.59 21.09 -7.40
CA SER A 62 -5.74 21.60 -6.04
C SER A 62 -4.57 21.19 -5.15
N ASP A 63 -4.68 21.44 -3.85
CA ASP A 63 -3.75 20.96 -2.85
C ASP A 63 -3.47 19.46 -2.99
N ILE A 64 -2.19 19.08 -2.85
CA ILE A 64 -1.76 17.69 -2.80
C ILE A 64 -1.30 17.37 -1.38
N HIS A 65 -2.03 16.48 -0.71
CA HIS A 65 -1.70 16.01 0.63
C HIS A 65 -0.81 14.78 0.56
N ILE A 66 0.35 14.84 1.21
CA ILE A 66 1.37 13.78 1.19
C ILE A 66 1.38 13.08 2.54
N LEU A 67 1.25 11.76 2.50
CA LEU A 67 1.30 10.89 3.65
C LEU A 67 2.50 9.94 3.53
N ASN A 68 3.25 9.74 4.62
CA ASN A 68 4.22 8.66 4.68
C ASN A 68 3.49 7.36 5.02
N THR A 69 3.78 6.27 4.30
CA THR A 69 3.08 4.98 4.48
C THR A 69 3.66 4.14 5.63
N GLY A 70 4.46 4.71 6.53
CA GLY A 70 5.13 3.98 7.61
C GLY A 70 6.48 3.35 7.24
N ARG A 71 6.85 3.31 5.96
CA ARG A 71 8.17 2.88 5.45
C ARG A 71 8.98 4.11 5.03
N LYS A 72 10.29 4.07 5.26
CA LYS A 72 11.22 5.10 4.78
C LYS A 72 11.11 5.24 3.27
N ASP A 73 11.08 6.47 2.77
CA ASP A 73 11.03 6.79 1.34
C ASP A 73 9.83 6.17 0.59
N SER A 74 8.71 5.91 1.29
CA SER A 74 7.45 5.46 0.68
C SER A 74 6.29 6.35 1.10
N TYR A 75 5.54 6.82 0.11
CA TYR A 75 4.57 7.89 0.27
C TYR A 75 3.30 7.62 -0.53
N HIS A 76 2.17 7.99 0.04
CA HIS A 76 0.93 8.20 -0.69
C HIS A 76 0.73 9.70 -0.89
N ALA A 77 0.12 10.08 -2.01
CA ALA A 77 -0.37 11.43 -2.21
C ALA A 77 -1.83 11.41 -2.65
N TYR A 78 -2.60 12.38 -2.17
CA TYR A 78 -4.01 12.59 -2.52
C TYR A 78 -4.18 14.02 -3.01
N CYS A 79 -4.94 14.18 -4.09
CA CYS A 79 -5.35 15.48 -4.59
C CYS A 79 -6.85 15.43 -4.87
N PHE A 80 -7.59 16.28 -4.18
CA PHE A 80 -9.05 16.34 -4.26
C PHE A 80 -9.53 17.21 -5.43
N THR A 81 -8.85 17.07 -6.57
CA THR A 81 -9.36 17.44 -7.89
C THR A 81 -9.90 16.16 -8.53
N THR A 82 -11.15 16.18 -8.94
CA THR A 82 -11.82 15.09 -9.64
C THR A 82 -11.62 15.26 -11.13
N VAL A 83 -11.28 14.15 -11.78
CA VAL A 83 -11.12 14.11 -13.23
C VAL A 83 -11.67 12.80 -13.75
N ASN A 84 -12.02 12.77 -15.03
CA ASN A 84 -12.41 11.51 -15.66
C ASN A 84 -11.26 10.50 -15.67
N TRP A 85 -11.58 9.20 -15.84
CA TRP A 85 -10.57 8.14 -15.75
C TRP A 85 -9.39 8.32 -16.71
N ARG A 86 -9.68 8.70 -17.97
CA ARG A 86 -8.64 8.94 -18.99
C ARG A 86 -7.66 10.03 -18.55
N ARG A 87 -8.17 11.13 -18.00
CA ARG A 87 -7.35 12.24 -17.51
C ARG A 87 -6.59 11.87 -16.25
N ALA A 88 -7.18 11.08 -15.35
CA ALA A 88 -6.47 10.55 -14.18
C ALA A 88 -5.24 9.75 -14.59
N VAL A 89 -5.40 8.83 -15.55
CA VAL A 89 -4.30 8.03 -16.10
C VAL A 89 -3.22 8.89 -16.75
N GLU A 90 -3.61 9.88 -17.56
CA GLU A 90 -2.68 10.82 -18.19
C GLU A 90 -1.81 11.55 -17.14
N ILE A 91 -2.45 12.08 -16.10
CA ILE A 91 -1.76 12.80 -15.02
C ILE A 91 -0.79 11.87 -14.30
N LEU A 92 -1.22 10.66 -13.89
CA LEU A 92 -0.36 9.70 -13.22
C LEU A 92 0.82 9.27 -14.09
N ALA A 93 0.61 9.04 -15.38
CA ALA A 93 1.66 8.67 -16.32
C ALA A 93 2.66 9.81 -16.56
N ALA A 94 2.23 11.07 -16.47
CA ALA A 94 3.09 12.24 -16.56
C ALA A 94 3.91 12.50 -15.28
N THR A 95 3.47 11.96 -14.12
CA THR A 95 4.17 12.12 -12.85
C THR A 95 5.40 11.22 -12.78
N GLN A 96 6.59 11.83 -12.65
CA GLN A 96 7.82 11.07 -12.44
C GLN A 96 7.81 10.29 -11.11
N TYR A 97 8.47 9.13 -11.10
CA TYR A 97 8.71 8.27 -9.93
C TYR A 97 7.49 7.54 -9.33
N VAL A 98 6.32 7.62 -9.96
CA VAL A 98 5.17 6.79 -9.56
C VAL A 98 5.55 5.31 -9.62
N ASP A 99 5.14 4.51 -8.63
CA ASP A 99 5.38 3.07 -8.68
C ASP A 99 4.66 2.47 -9.89
N MET A 100 5.44 1.96 -10.84
CA MET A 100 4.91 1.35 -12.07
C MET A 100 4.05 0.12 -11.79
N LYS A 101 4.28 -0.60 -10.68
CA LYS A 101 3.40 -1.70 -10.27
C LYS A 101 2.04 -1.17 -9.85
N TYR A 102 2.03 -0.12 -9.04
CA TYR A 102 0.80 0.58 -8.66
C TYR A 102 0.04 1.05 -9.89
N LEU A 103 0.69 1.78 -10.81
CA LEU A 103 0.04 2.28 -12.03
C LEU A 103 -0.53 1.13 -12.87
N LYS A 104 0.25 0.06 -13.09
CA LYS A 104 -0.21 -1.14 -13.80
C LYS A 104 -1.49 -1.73 -13.19
N TRP A 105 -1.54 -1.88 -11.88
CA TRP A 105 -2.71 -2.44 -11.20
C TRP A 105 -3.92 -1.51 -11.25
N CYS A 106 -3.70 -0.19 -11.21
CA CYS A 106 -4.77 0.79 -11.37
C CYS A 106 -5.38 0.72 -12.77
N LEU A 107 -4.53 0.65 -13.81
CA LEU A 107 -4.96 0.46 -15.20
C LEU A 107 -5.79 -0.80 -15.38
N PHE A 108 -5.33 -1.93 -14.84
CA PHE A 108 -6.05 -3.20 -14.91
C PHE A 108 -7.42 -3.14 -14.23
N ARG A 109 -7.57 -2.37 -13.15
CA ARG A 109 -8.80 -2.26 -12.37
C ARG A 109 -9.76 -1.17 -12.83
N GLY A 110 -9.32 -0.26 -13.70
CA GLY A 110 -10.09 0.91 -14.11
C GLY A 110 -10.32 1.94 -12.99
N ARG A 111 -9.48 1.95 -11.94
CA ARG A 111 -9.56 2.89 -10.82
C ARG A 111 -8.25 2.93 -10.04
N LEU A 112 -7.99 4.03 -9.35
CA LEU A 112 -6.87 4.14 -8.42
C LEU A 112 -7.26 3.53 -7.08
N THR A 113 -6.34 2.82 -6.44
CA THR A 113 -6.58 2.22 -5.11
C THR A 113 -5.35 2.36 -4.23
N LEU A 114 -5.45 3.10 -3.12
CA LEU A 114 -4.38 3.19 -2.14
C LEU A 114 -4.68 2.34 -0.90
N ARG A 115 -3.63 1.73 -0.35
CA ARG A 115 -3.74 0.97 0.91
C ARG A 115 -3.91 1.91 2.09
N THR A 116 -4.82 1.59 3.01
CA THR A 116 -5.05 2.38 4.23
C THR A 116 -4.55 1.69 5.49
N GLY A 117 -4.50 0.35 5.48
CA GLY A 117 -4.00 -0.43 6.62
C GLY A 117 -2.49 -0.32 6.82
N GLU A 118 -2.03 -0.69 8.02
CA GLU A 118 -0.62 -0.61 8.44
C GLU A 118 0.34 -1.23 7.44
N LYS A 119 1.48 -0.58 7.19
CA LYS A 119 2.61 -1.12 6.43
C LYS A 119 3.84 -1.07 7.36
N ALA A 120 4.54 -2.20 7.50
CA ALA A 120 5.63 -2.38 8.48
C ALA A 120 5.23 -2.03 9.94
N GLY A 121 3.97 -2.30 10.34
CA GLY A 121 3.47 -2.05 11.70
C GLY A 121 3.22 -0.58 12.02
N ARG A 122 3.16 0.29 11.01
CA ARG A 122 2.87 1.72 11.18
C ARG A 122 1.72 2.14 10.28
N LEU A 123 0.86 3.00 10.82
CA LEU A 123 -0.20 3.65 10.06
C LEU A 123 0.36 4.79 9.22
N SER A 124 -0.34 5.08 8.12
CA SER A 124 -0.03 6.24 7.29
C SER A 124 -0.30 7.52 8.07
N HIS A 125 0.59 8.50 7.97
CA HIS A 125 0.41 9.80 8.60
C HIS A 125 0.79 10.92 7.63
N LYS A 126 0.06 12.04 7.70
CA LYS A 126 0.33 13.22 6.87
C LYS A 126 1.65 13.86 7.28
N ILE A 127 2.46 14.22 6.28
CA ILE A 127 3.78 14.84 6.49
C ILE A 127 3.93 16.19 5.79
N ALA A 128 3.14 16.45 4.74
CA ALA A 128 3.21 17.70 4.00
C ALA A 128 1.91 17.95 3.21
N THR A 129 1.69 19.21 2.84
CA THR A 129 0.77 19.61 1.76
C THR A 129 1.58 20.38 0.72
N LEU A 130 1.28 20.20 -0.56
CA LEU A 130 1.70 21.09 -1.63
C LEU A 130 0.50 21.96 -2.00
N GLU A 131 0.56 23.25 -1.67
CA GLU A 131 -0.52 24.19 -1.99
C GLU A 131 -0.71 24.31 -3.50
N GLY A 132 -1.94 24.11 -3.97
CA GLY A 132 -2.33 24.21 -5.38
C GLY A 132 -2.86 25.60 -5.74
N LEU A 133 -3.14 25.82 -7.02
CA LEU A 133 -3.77 27.05 -7.50
C LEU A 133 -5.28 26.93 -7.66
N ALA A 134 -5.80 25.69 -7.72
CA ALA A 134 -7.22 25.41 -7.81
C ALA A 134 -7.82 25.03 -6.46
N LEU A 135 -9.12 25.27 -6.31
CA LEU A 135 -9.88 24.75 -5.18
C LEU A 135 -10.15 23.25 -5.38
N PRO A 136 -10.20 22.46 -4.30
CA PRO A 136 -10.66 21.08 -4.39
C PRO A 136 -12.14 21.03 -4.75
N ASP A 137 -12.52 20.04 -5.56
CA ASP A 137 -13.91 19.73 -5.96
C ASP A 137 -14.45 18.46 -5.28
N ALA A 138 -13.61 17.78 -4.50
CA ALA A 138 -13.97 16.67 -3.65
C ALA A 138 -13.42 16.83 -2.23
N THR A 139 -13.85 15.94 -1.35
CA THR A 139 -13.45 15.89 0.05
C THR A 139 -12.99 14.48 0.43
N VAL A 140 -12.45 14.34 1.65
CA VAL A 140 -12.12 13.02 2.20
C VAL A 140 -13.36 12.13 2.29
N ASP A 141 -14.53 12.70 2.56
CA ASP A 141 -15.78 11.96 2.73
C ASP A 141 -16.29 11.34 1.42
N ASP A 142 -15.80 11.82 0.26
CA ASP A 142 -16.12 11.27 -1.06
C ASP A 142 -15.38 9.96 -1.35
N LEU A 143 -14.38 9.60 -0.53
CA LEU A 143 -13.69 8.32 -0.58
C LEU A 143 -14.52 7.17 0.02
N LYS A 144 -15.69 6.91 -0.58
CA LYS A 144 -16.71 5.97 -0.05
C LYS A 144 -16.48 4.53 -0.47
N SER A 145 -15.65 4.28 -1.49
CA SER A 145 -15.45 2.94 -2.05
C SER A 145 -14.24 2.24 -1.43
N TRP A 146 -14.50 1.38 -0.45
CA TRP A 146 -13.49 0.57 0.24
C TRP A 146 -13.42 -0.83 -0.35
N VAL A 147 -12.21 -1.38 -0.44
CA VAL A 147 -11.97 -2.71 -1.01
C VAL A 147 -10.97 -3.49 -0.18
N ILE A 148 -11.26 -4.77 0.01
CA ILE A 148 -10.30 -5.75 0.51
C ILE A 148 -9.68 -6.41 -0.71
N TYR A 149 -8.37 -6.32 -0.86
CA TYR A 149 -7.64 -6.97 -1.95
C TYR A 149 -6.40 -7.69 -1.45
N GLU A 150 -5.91 -8.60 -2.29
CA GLU A 150 -4.72 -9.39 -1.99
C GLU A 150 -3.48 -8.72 -2.58
N THR A 151 -2.40 -8.67 -1.78
CA THR A 151 -1.07 -8.23 -2.22
C THR A 151 -0.03 -9.23 -1.77
N MET A 152 1.15 -9.22 -2.40
CA MET A 152 2.23 -10.12 -2.03
C MET A 152 2.73 -9.79 -0.61
N GLY A 153 2.80 -10.79 0.25
CA GLY A 153 3.39 -10.67 1.58
C GLY A 153 4.90 -10.43 1.47
N GLY A 154 5.39 -9.33 2.06
CA GLY A 154 6.83 -9.09 2.16
C GLY A 154 7.55 -10.10 3.07
N LYS A 155 8.90 -10.12 3.02
CA LYS A 155 9.74 -11.01 3.87
C LYS A 155 9.38 -10.92 5.36
N GLU A 156 9.04 -9.73 5.84
CA GLU A 156 8.63 -9.47 7.22
C GLU A 156 7.39 -10.26 7.63
N TRP A 157 6.41 -10.40 6.73
CA TRP A 157 5.21 -11.20 6.99
C TRP A 157 5.57 -12.69 7.11
N LEU A 158 6.46 -13.18 6.25
CA LEU A 158 6.96 -14.55 6.30
C LEU A 158 7.66 -14.82 7.64
N ILE A 159 8.55 -13.91 8.06
CA ILE A 159 9.24 -13.98 9.36
C ILE A 159 8.23 -13.97 10.51
N ARG A 160 7.20 -13.12 10.44
CA ARG A 160 6.15 -13.06 11.46
C ARG A 160 5.35 -14.37 11.54
N GLN A 161 5.00 -14.97 10.39
CA GLN A 161 4.34 -16.28 10.36
C GLN A 161 5.23 -17.37 10.91
N MET A 162 6.52 -17.40 10.52
CA MET A 162 7.49 -18.37 11.05
C MET A 162 7.64 -18.24 12.57
N ARG A 163 7.69 -17.02 13.11
CA ARG A 163 7.70 -16.78 14.57
C ARG A 163 6.43 -17.30 15.26
N ARG A 164 5.25 -17.07 14.67
CA ARG A 164 3.98 -17.61 15.21
C ARG A 164 4.00 -19.14 15.21
N TRP A 165 4.46 -19.75 14.11
CA TRP A 165 4.60 -21.19 13.96
C TRP A 165 5.56 -21.80 14.97
N LEU A 166 6.75 -21.18 15.15
CA LEU A 166 7.74 -21.56 16.15
C LEU A 166 7.18 -21.45 17.57
N SER A 167 6.46 -20.37 17.89
CA SER A 167 5.85 -20.19 19.22
C SER A 167 4.75 -21.23 19.51
N TRP A 168 4.04 -21.66 18.47
CA TRP A 168 3.04 -22.72 18.57
C TRP A 168 3.71 -24.08 18.75
N LEU A 169 4.73 -24.40 17.95
CA LEU A 169 5.54 -25.61 18.08
C LEU A 169 6.18 -25.74 19.47
N THR A 170 6.75 -24.66 20.02
CA THR A 170 7.35 -24.69 21.37
C THR A 170 6.33 -24.98 22.46
N ARG A 171 5.06 -24.55 22.29
CA ARG A 171 3.97 -24.87 23.22
C ARG A 171 3.54 -26.35 23.18
N TRP A 172 3.72 -27.01 22.03
CA TRP A 172 3.31 -28.40 21.83
C TRP A 172 4.43 -29.42 22.06
N ILE A 173 5.67 -29.10 21.68
CA ILE A 173 6.83 -30.00 21.79
C ILE A 173 7.45 -29.94 23.19
N PHE A 174 7.42 -28.77 23.83
CA PHE A 174 7.84 -28.59 25.21
C PHE A 174 6.65 -28.11 26.05
N PRO A 175 5.65 -28.97 26.33
CA PRO A 175 4.77 -28.67 27.44
C PRO A 175 5.71 -28.60 28.66
N LEU A 176 5.89 -27.39 29.21
CA LEU A 176 6.60 -27.18 30.45
C LEU A 176 5.96 -28.11 31.49
N ARG A 177 6.54 -29.32 31.64
CA ARG A 177 6.31 -30.16 32.80
C ARG A 177 6.71 -29.26 33.95
N LYS A 178 5.71 -28.73 34.66
CA LYS A 178 5.89 -28.08 35.95
C LYS A 178 6.60 -29.11 36.81
N LEU A 179 7.94 -29.04 36.87
CA LEU A 179 8.71 -29.80 37.82
C LEU A 179 8.20 -29.33 39.19
N PRO A 180 7.72 -30.24 40.05
CA PRO A 180 7.31 -29.86 41.38
C PRO A 180 8.51 -29.19 42.05
N LEU A 181 8.32 -27.94 42.50
CA LEU A 181 9.25 -27.26 43.38
C LEU A 181 9.41 -28.14 44.61
N ILE A 182 10.55 -28.83 44.72
CA ILE A 182 10.96 -29.53 45.93
C ILE A 182 11.09 -28.45 47.00
N ARG A 183 10.06 -28.32 47.84
CA ARG A 183 10.12 -27.56 49.09
C ARG A 183 11.11 -28.30 49.99
N ASN A 184 12.35 -27.80 50.03
CA ASN A 184 13.30 -28.21 51.05
C ASN A 184 12.70 -27.90 52.42
N GLY A 185 12.33 -28.96 53.14
CA GLY A 185 11.90 -28.89 54.52
C GLY A 185 13.03 -28.34 55.39
N ARG A 186 12.71 -27.37 56.24
CA ARG A 186 13.41 -27.17 57.51
C ARG A 186 12.54 -27.75 58.60
N LYS A 187 12.99 -28.86 59.17
CA LYS A 187 12.77 -29.21 60.57
C LYS A 187 14.00 -28.71 61.32
N LEU A 188 13.76 -27.82 62.29
CA LEU A 188 14.36 -27.69 63.62
C LEU A 188 13.95 -26.31 64.15
#